data_AF-A0A522CCM8-F1
#
_entry.id   AF-A0A522CCM8-F1
#
_cell.length_a   1.000
_cell.length_b   1.000
_cell.length_c   1.000
_cell.angle_alpha   90.00
_cell.angle_beta   90.00
_cell.angle_gamma   90.00
#
_symmetry.space_group_name_H-M   'P 1'
#
loop_
_entity.id
_entity.type
_entity.pdbx_description
1 polymer ?
#
loop_
_entity_poly.entity_id
_entity_poly.type
_entity_poly.pdbx_seq_one_letter_code
_entity_poly.pdbx_strand_id
1 'polypeptide(L)'
;MRRMDPHQISDTFNAKRKQFAEDCDATGLAQGMEAFSIAINDLKAAGMDLSVEIFGDASELAFSMFNTTSLRTPVSGILHIGPIHRLFAFAVRDAGGPCLKLAVSDFDIRFNGADGTIKEGKLDNIVRAQIYDLKNDENALVTMQDEIIRMSARNEVVQNHDVADAFDKPGNLRKPSLRMTPKSS
;
A
#
# COMPACT_ATOMS: atom_id res chain seq x y z
N MET A 1 4.98 37.29 0.21
CA MET A 1 4.09 36.11 0.26
C MET A 1 3.32 36.12 1.58
N ARG A 2 2.01 35.90 1.55
CA ARG A 2 1.20 35.77 2.77
C ARG A 2 1.36 34.34 3.32
N ARG A 3 1.46 34.20 4.65
CA ARG A 3 1.51 32.91 5.34
C ARG A 3 0.35 32.82 6.33
N MET A 4 -0.12 31.61 6.59
CA MET A 4 -1.04 31.36 7.71
C MET A 4 -0.29 31.59 9.02
N ASP A 5 -0.97 32.15 10.01
CA ASP A 5 -0.47 32.18 11.39
C ASP A 5 -0.75 30.83 12.10
N PRO A 6 -0.13 30.57 13.27
CA PRO A 6 -0.31 29.30 13.98
C PRO A 6 -1.77 28.96 14.34
N HIS A 7 -2.62 29.95 14.64
CA HIS A 7 -4.03 29.70 14.97
C HIS A 7 -4.80 29.31 13.71
N GLN A 8 -4.58 30.02 12.60
CA GLN A 8 -5.14 29.67 11.29
C GLN A 8 -4.74 28.26 10.84
N ILE A 9 -3.49 27.86 11.10
CA ILE A 9 -3.03 26.49 10.81
C ILE A 9 -3.79 25.47 11.66
N SER A 10 -3.92 25.70 12.97
CA SER A 10 -4.64 24.82 13.89
C SER A 10 -6.11 24.66 13.49
N ASP A 11 -6.81 25.76 13.22
CA ASP A 11 -8.23 25.74 12.84
C ASP A 11 -8.43 25.03 11.50
N THR A 12 -7.57 25.33 10.51
CA THR A 12 -7.61 24.67 9.20
C THR A 12 -7.36 23.16 9.33
N PHE A 13 -6.37 22.76 10.12
CA PHE A 13 -6.08 21.35 10.38
C PHE A 13 -7.27 20.65 11.01
N ASN A 14 -7.87 21.23 12.05
CA ASN A 14 -9.02 20.63 12.74
C ASN A 14 -10.24 20.52 11.82
N ALA A 15 -10.50 21.52 10.98
CA ALA A 15 -11.56 21.47 9.99
C ALA A 15 -11.32 20.36 8.95
N LYS A 16 -10.09 20.23 8.44
CA LYS A 16 -9.71 19.17 7.49
C LYS A 16 -9.77 17.78 8.10
N ARG A 17 -9.32 17.61 9.34
CA ARG A 17 -9.42 16.36 10.10
C ARG A 17 -10.87 15.94 10.26
N LYS A 18 -11.75 16.88 10.65
CA LYS A 18 -13.18 16.61 10.80
C LYS A 18 -13.83 16.22 9.47
N GLN A 19 -13.52 16.96 8.41
CA GLN A 19 -14.00 16.66 7.06
C GLN A 19 -13.59 15.24 6.61
N PHE A 20 -12.36 14.84 6.89
CA PHE A 20 -11.88 13.49 6.55
C PHE A 20 -12.56 12.41 7.40
N ALA A 21 -12.75 12.64 8.70
CA ALA A 21 -13.47 11.71 9.57
C ALA A 21 -14.92 11.49 9.09
N GLU A 22 -15.64 12.56 8.76
CA GLU A 22 -17.00 12.49 8.21
C GLU A 22 -17.05 11.70 6.88
N ASP A 23 -16.05 11.87 6.02
CA ASP A 23 -15.93 11.12 4.77
C ASP A 23 -15.59 9.64 4.98
N CYS A 24 -14.73 9.32 5.97
CA CYS A 24 -14.45 7.94 6.37
C CYS A 24 -15.71 7.22 6.84
N ASP A 25 -16.52 7.90 7.67
CA ASP A 25 -17.76 7.35 8.20
C ASP A 25 -18.80 7.16 7.08
N ALA A 26 -18.94 8.15 6.18
CA ALA A 26 -19.91 8.10 5.08
C ALA A 26 -19.59 7.00 4.05
N THR A 27 -18.32 6.64 3.90
CA THR A 27 -17.86 5.64 2.93
C THR A 27 -17.72 4.23 3.51
N GLY A 28 -17.74 4.08 4.84
CA GLY A 28 -17.40 2.82 5.52
C GLY A 28 -15.90 2.54 5.58
N LEU A 29 -15.06 3.52 5.21
CA LEU A 29 -13.60 3.37 5.19
C LEU A 29 -13.04 3.13 6.58
N ALA A 30 -13.60 3.76 7.62
CA ALA A 30 -13.17 3.55 9.01
C ALA A 30 -13.23 2.07 9.40
N GLN A 31 -14.37 1.42 9.15
CA GLN A 31 -14.58 0.00 9.44
C GLN A 31 -13.68 -0.89 8.57
N GLY A 32 -13.52 -0.56 7.29
CA GLY A 32 -12.61 -1.29 6.38
C GLY A 32 -11.15 -1.24 6.84
N MET A 33 -10.68 -0.07 7.28
CA MET A 33 -9.32 0.09 7.81
C MET A 33 -9.14 -0.63 9.14
N GLU A 34 -10.14 -0.56 10.04
CA GLU A 34 -10.10 -1.28 11.32
C GLU A 34 -10.02 -2.79 11.10
N ALA A 35 -10.90 -3.34 10.26
CA ALA A 35 -10.91 -4.76 9.95
C ALA A 35 -9.62 -5.23 9.26
N PHE A 36 -9.08 -4.44 8.33
CA PHE A 36 -7.77 -4.70 7.73
C PHE A 36 -6.64 -4.67 8.77
N SER A 37 -6.63 -3.67 9.65
CA SER A 37 -5.62 -3.55 10.71
C SER A 37 -5.65 -4.74 11.66
N ILE A 38 -6.84 -5.21 12.05
CA ILE A 38 -7.01 -6.40 12.88
C ILE A 38 -6.51 -7.64 12.11
N ALA A 39 -6.93 -7.81 10.86
CA ALA A 39 -6.51 -8.95 10.03
C ALA A 39 -4.98 -9.05 9.89
N ILE A 40 -4.29 -7.93 9.67
CA ILE A 40 -2.83 -7.88 9.63
C ILE A 40 -2.20 -8.17 11.00
N ASN A 41 -2.77 -7.62 12.07
CA ASN A 41 -2.28 -7.88 13.43
C ASN A 41 -2.40 -9.36 13.82
N ASP A 42 -3.49 -10.03 13.46
CA ASP A 42 -3.70 -11.46 13.73
C ASP A 42 -2.66 -12.32 12.99
N LEU A 43 -2.36 -11.99 11.74
CA LEU A 43 -1.31 -12.66 10.96
C LEU A 43 0.08 -12.45 11.59
N LYS A 44 0.37 -11.25 12.10
CA LYS A 44 1.61 -10.97 12.84
C LYS A 44 1.67 -11.74 14.16
N ALA A 45 0.57 -11.81 14.90
CA ALA A 45 0.46 -12.58 16.13
C ALA A 45 0.66 -14.09 15.90
N ALA A 46 0.33 -14.58 14.71
CA ALA A 46 0.62 -15.95 14.27
C ALA A 46 2.09 -16.18 13.87
N GLY A 47 2.96 -15.16 13.96
CA GLY A 47 4.40 -15.28 13.71
C GLY A 47 4.86 -14.89 12.31
N MET A 48 3.99 -14.32 11.47
CA MET A 48 4.38 -13.89 10.12
C MET A 48 5.11 -12.53 10.15
N ASP A 49 6.16 -12.42 9.35
CA ASP A 49 6.91 -11.17 9.17
C ASP A 49 6.15 -10.20 8.25
N LEU A 50 5.24 -9.43 8.85
CA LEU A 50 4.39 -8.46 8.14
C LEU A 50 4.55 -7.04 8.70
N SER A 51 4.58 -6.07 7.81
CA SER A 51 4.45 -4.65 8.17
C SER A 51 3.65 -3.88 7.10
N VAL A 52 3.08 -2.76 7.52
CA VAL A 52 2.28 -1.90 6.65
C VAL A 52 2.81 -0.48 6.77
N GLU A 53 3.20 0.10 5.65
CA GLU A 53 3.52 1.52 5.53
C GLU A 53 2.34 2.21 4.86
N ILE A 54 1.80 3.27 5.48
CA ILE A 54 0.65 4.00 4.96
C ILE A 54 1.13 5.33 4.37
N PHE A 55 0.65 5.62 3.17
CA PHE A 55 0.74 6.92 2.52
C PHE A 55 -0.67 7.54 2.44
N GLY A 56 -0.72 8.88 2.46
CA GLY A 56 -1.95 9.62 2.22
C GLY A 56 -2.46 9.44 0.79
N ASP A 57 -3.45 10.24 0.39
CA ASP A 57 -4.08 10.23 -0.94
C ASP A 57 -3.06 10.00 -2.06
N ALA A 58 -3.01 8.77 -2.59
CA ALA A 58 -2.10 8.37 -3.67
C ALA A 58 -2.73 8.53 -5.04
N SER A 59 -3.63 9.50 -5.19
CA SER A 59 -4.03 9.98 -6.51
C SER A 59 -2.85 10.43 -7.37
N GLU A 60 -1.66 10.69 -6.80
CA GLU A 60 -0.55 11.21 -7.63
C GLU A 60 0.34 10.17 -8.33
N LEU A 61 0.62 8.93 -7.86
CA LEU A 61 1.69 8.14 -8.52
C LEU A 61 1.54 6.61 -8.68
N ALA A 62 0.79 5.90 -7.83
CA ALA A 62 0.78 4.42 -7.88
C ALA A 62 -0.56 3.80 -8.29
N PHE A 63 -1.67 4.51 -8.08
CA PHE A 63 -3.02 4.00 -8.35
C PHE A 63 -3.78 4.80 -9.42
N SER A 64 -3.20 5.89 -9.91
CA SER A 64 -3.59 6.55 -11.17
C SER A 64 -3.47 5.63 -12.40
N MET A 65 -2.86 4.45 -12.24
CA MET A 65 -2.73 3.39 -13.25
C MET A 65 -3.84 2.33 -13.23
N PHE A 66 -4.76 2.37 -12.26
CA PHE A 66 -5.98 1.57 -12.41
C PHE A 66 -6.80 2.15 -13.55
N ASN A 67 -7.38 1.28 -14.36
CA ASN A 67 -8.01 1.61 -15.65
C ASN A 67 -9.34 2.38 -15.53
N THR A 68 -9.53 3.12 -14.45
CA THR A 68 -10.78 3.77 -14.07
C THR A 68 -10.47 5.15 -13.52
N THR A 69 -10.64 6.15 -14.37
CA THR A 69 -10.68 7.60 -14.08
C THR A 69 -11.72 8.00 -13.00
N SER A 70 -12.33 7.04 -12.32
CA SER A 70 -13.39 7.20 -11.32
C SER A 70 -13.09 6.60 -9.96
N LEU A 71 -11.92 5.95 -9.77
CA LEU A 71 -11.53 5.40 -8.47
C LEU A 71 -11.00 6.50 -7.55
N ARG A 72 -11.61 6.65 -6.37
CA ARG A 72 -11.09 7.51 -5.30
C ARG A 72 -10.44 6.64 -4.23
N THR A 73 -9.14 6.81 -4.00
CA THR A 73 -8.34 6.02 -3.05
C THR A 73 -7.77 6.87 -1.91
N PRO A 74 -8.55 7.19 -0.88
CA PRO A 74 -8.15 8.11 0.19
C PRO A 74 -6.97 7.60 1.04
N VAL A 75 -6.73 6.29 1.06
CA VAL A 75 -5.65 5.65 1.82
C VAL A 75 -4.99 4.58 0.96
N SER A 76 -3.66 4.59 0.97
CA SER A 76 -2.84 3.63 0.23
C SER A 76 -1.55 3.32 0.99
N GLY A 77 -0.76 2.37 0.51
CA GLY A 77 0.49 2.07 1.17
C GLY A 77 1.23 0.88 0.58
N ILE A 78 2.21 0.41 1.35
CA ILE A 78 2.98 -0.80 1.07
C ILE A 78 2.69 -1.84 2.15
N LEU A 79 2.33 -3.05 1.71
CA LEU A 79 2.25 -4.25 2.53
C LEU A 79 3.54 -5.04 2.34
N HIS A 80 4.32 -5.17 3.39
CA HIS A 80 5.53 -5.97 3.43
C HIS A 80 5.19 -7.38 3.93
N ILE A 81 5.62 -8.39 3.17
CA ILE A 81 5.42 -9.81 3.44
C ILE A 81 6.78 -10.50 3.37
N GLY A 82 7.51 -10.49 4.49
CA GLY A 82 8.92 -10.83 4.55
C GLY A 82 9.72 -10.02 3.52
N PRO A 83 10.37 -10.66 2.54
CA PRO A 83 11.09 -9.92 1.50
C PRO A 83 10.15 -9.20 0.51
N ILE A 84 8.89 -9.60 0.33
CA ILE A 84 8.04 -9.11 -0.76
C ILE A 84 7.34 -7.80 -0.39
N HIS A 85 7.32 -6.83 -1.31
CA HIS A 85 6.58 -5.59 -1.11
C HIS A 85 5.40 -5.50 -2.09
N ARG A 86 4.20 -5.20 -1.59
CA ARG A 86 2.96 -5.09 -2.37
C ARG A 86 2.38 -3.70 -2.18
N LEU A 87 1.84 -3.09 -3.23
CA LEU A 87 1.01 -1.89 -3.06
C LEU A 87 -0.37 -2.30 -2.58
N PHE A 88 -0.99 -1.49 -1.71
CA PHE A 88 -2.42 -1.61 -1.41
C PHE A 88 -3.11 -0.25 -1.42
N ALA A 89 -4.42 -0.23 -1.70
CA ALA A 89 -5.27 0.95 -1.60
C ALA A 89 -6.72 0.60 -1.26
N PHE A 90 -7.35 1.45 -0.45
CA PHE A 90 -8.79 1.42 -0.24
C PHE A 90 -9.48 2.29 -1.27
N ALA A 91 -10.35 1.72 -2.09
CA ALA A 91 -11.21 2.43 -3.02
C ALA A 91 -12.60 2.65 -2.41
N VAL A 92 -13.00 3.93 -2.30
CA VAL A 92 -14.30 4.32 -1.71
C VAL A 92 -15.33 4.77 -2.74
N ARG A 93 -14.91 4.99 -4.00
CA ARG A 93 -15.78 5.25 -5.13
C ARG A 93 -15.28 4.50 -6.35
N ASP A 94 -16.20 3.96 -7.14
CA ASP A 94 -15.93 3.26 -8.40
C ASP A 94 -17.06 3.59 -9.40
N ALA A 95 -16.69 3.94 -10.63
CA ALA A 95 -17.62 4.45 -11.67
C ALA A 95 -18.60 5.55 -11.18
N GLY A 96 -18.20 6.36 -10.19
CA GLY A 96 -19.03 7.42 -9.60
C GLY A 96 -19.98 6.97 -8.49
N GLY A 97 -20.10 5.67 -8.22
CA GLY A 97 -20.89 5.11 -7.12
C GLY A 97 -20.03 4.87 -5.86
N PRO A 98 -20.63 4.85 -4.65
CA PRO A 98 -19.93 4.50 -3.43
C PRO A 98 -19.58 3.00 -3.41
N CYS A 99 -18.33 2.67 -3.11
CA CYS A 99 -17.87 1.30 -2.90
C CYS A 99 -16.97 1.23 -1.66
N LEU A 100 -16.62 0.02 -1.23
CA LEU A 100 -15.52 -0.18 -0.30
C LEU A 100 -14.76 -1.42 -0.78
N LYS A 101 -13.65 -1.20 -1.47
CA LYS A 101 -12.82 -2.26 -2.04
C LYS A 101 -11.38 -2.07 -1.56
N LEU A 102 -10.69 -3.16 -1.26
CA LEU A 102 -9.25 -3.15 -1.04
C LEU A 102 -8.57 -3.71 -2.28
N ALA A 103 -7.70 -2.92 -2.90
CA ALA A 103 -6.88 -3.35 -4.02
C ALA A 103 -5.48 -3.68 -3.51
N VAL A 104 -4.91 -4.83 -3.89
CA VAL A 104 -3.54 -5.24 -3.56
C VAL A 104 -2.80 -5.68 -4.82
N SER A 105 -1.62 -5.14 -5.10
CA SER A 105 -0.89 -5.43 -6.34
C SER A 105 -0.55 -6.92 -6.50
N ASP A 106 -0.68 -7.45 -7.71
CA ASP A 106 -0.37 -8.85 -8.01
C ASP A 106 1.13 -9.12 -8.28
N PHE A 107 1.95 -8.06 -8.29
CA PHE A 107 3.41 -8.11 -8.40
C PHE A 107 4.12 -7.55 -7.16
N ASP A 108 5.40 -7.93 -7.00
CA ASP A 108 6.32 -7.35 -6.03
C ASP A 108 6.91 -6.04 -6.58
N ILE A 109 6.64 -4.93 -5.91
CA ILE A 109 6.96 -3.59 -6.40
C ILE A 109 8.46 -3.30 -6.44
N ARG A 110 9.28 -4.10 -5.73
CA ARG A 110 10.75 -3.98 -5.81
C ARG A 110 11.27 -4.26 -7.21
N PHE A 111 10.62 -5.14 -7.97
CA PHE A 111 11.04 -5.51 -9.33
C PHE A 111 10.61 -4.49 -10.40
N ASN A 112 9.70 -3.56 -10.08
CA ASN A 112 9.32 -2.46 -10.97
C ASN A 112 10.17 -1.19 -10.77
N GLY A 113 11.23 -1.25 -9.96
CA GLY A 113 12.02 -0.07 -9.60
C GLY A 113 13.42 -0.39 -9.12
N ALA A 114 14.20 -1.16 -9.89
CA ALA A 114 15.62 -1.41 -9.62
C ALA A 114 16.51 -0.14 -9.50
N ASP A 115 15.95 1.06 -9.64
CA ASP A 115 16.60 2.35 -9.33
C ASP A 115 15.72 3.35 -8.54
N GLY A 116 14.69 2.88 -7.81
CA GLY A 116 13.95 3.70 -6.84
C GLY A 116 13.26 4.97 -7.37
N THR A 117 13.28 5.19 -8.68
CA THR A 117 12.55 6.24 -9.38
C THR A 117 11.52 5.56 -10.23
N ILE A 118 10.27 5.61 -9.78
CA ILE A 118 9.13 5.44 -10.67
C ILE A 118 9.31 6.51 -11.74
N LYS A 119 9.73 6.11 -12.95
CA LYS A 119 9.86 7.04 -14.07
C LYS A 119 8.45 7.47 -14.45
N GLU A 120 8.05 8.66 -14.02
CA GLU A 120 6.88 9.36 -14.55
C GLU A 120 6.94 9.28 -16.08
N GLY A 121 5.97 8.59 -16.68
CA GLY A 121 5.87 8.41 -18.14
C GLY A 121 6.23 7.03 -18.70
N LYS A 122 6.56 6.01 -17.89
CA LYS A 122 6.70 4.61 -18.37
C LYS A 122 5.86 3.59 -17.60
N LEU A 123 4.81 4.06 -16.97
CA LEU A 123 3.86 3.26 -16.22
C LEU A 123 2.55 3.08 -17.00
N ASP A 124 2.68 2.87 -18.32
CA ASP A 124 1.56 2.54 -19.22
C ASP A 124 1.02 1.10 -19.00
N ASN A 125 1.58 0.37 -18.04
CA ASN A 125 1.09 -0.94 -17.67
C ASN A 125 0.14 -0.80 -16.49
N ILE A 126 -1.16 -1.00 -16.77
CA ILE A 126 -2.22 -1.24 -15.79
C ILE A 126 -1.64 -2.03 -14.61
N VAL A 127 -1.58 -1.41 -13.42
CA VAL A 127 -1.22 -2.14 -12.19
C VAL A 127 -2.27 -3.21 -12.01
N ARG A 128 -1.87 -4.44 -12.25
CA ARG A 128 -2.73 -5.58 -11.96
C ARG A 128 -2.81 -5.71 -10.45
N ALA A 129 -4.03 -5.83 -9.95
CA ALA A 129 -4.29 -5.98 -8.53
C ALA A 129 -5.41 -6.98 -8.33
N GLN A 130 -5.31 -7.69 -7.21
CA GLN A 130 -6.42 -8.40 -6.63
C GLN A 130 -7.33 -7.38 -5.95
N ILE A 131 -8.63 -7.49 -6.20
CA ILE A 131 -9.64 -6.59 -5.66
C ILE A 131 -10.51 -7.38 -4.71
N TYR A 132 -10.56 -6.93 -3.46
CA TYR A 132 -11.33 -7.52 -2.37
C TYR A 132 -12.52 -6.59 -2.07
N ASP A 133 -13.75 -7.02 -2.36
CA ASP A 133 -14.96 -6.22 -2.13
C ASP A 133 -15.41 -6.34 -0.67
N LEU A 134 -14.91 -5.45 0.18
CA LEU A 134 -15.18 -5.47 1.62
C LEU A 134 -16.64 -5.14 1.97
N LYS A 135 -17.44 -4.69 1.01
CA LYS A 135 -18.85 -4.34 1.21
C LYS A 135 -19.78 -5.48 0.86
N ASN A 136 -19.52 -6.16 -0.25
CA ASN A 136 -20.45 -7.14 -0.83
C ASN A 136 -19.97 -8.59 -0.71
N ASP A 137 -18.70 -8.82 -0.31
CA ASP A 137 -18.15 -10.15 -0.11
C ASP A 137 -17.68 -10.31 1.35
N GLU A 138 -18.46 -11.06 2.13
CA GLU A 138 -18.19 -11.36 3.55
C GLU A 138 -16.86 -12.10 3.76
N ASN A 139 -16.35 -12.78 2.72
CA ASN A 139 -15.10 -13.53 2.80
C ASN A 139 -13.90 -12.74 2.24
N ALA A 140 -14.09 -11.51 1.76
CA ALA A 140 -13.04 -10.74 1.09
C ALA A 140 -11.76 -10.62 1.93
N LEU A 141 -11.89 -10.35 3.24
CA LEU A 141 -10.75 -10.28 4.15
C LEU A 141 -10.12 -11.63 4.40
N VAL A 142 -10.92 -12.70 4.49
CA VAL A 142 -10.41 -14.07 4.67
C VAL A 142 -9.61 -14.50 3.44
N THR A 143 -10.10 -14.23 2.23
CA THR A 143 -9.37 -14.50 0.99
C THR A 143 -8.06 -13.72 0.92
N MET A 144 -8.06 -12.45 1.35
CA MET A 144 -6.84 -11.66 1.45
C MET A 144 -5.84 -12.26 2.45
N GLN A 145 -6.31 -12.68 3.64
CA GLN A 145 -5.46 -13.32 4.64
C GLN A 145 -4.87 -14.64 4.13
N ASP A 146 -5.68 -15.48 3.48
CA ASP A 146 -5.23 -16.75 2.90
C ASP A 146 -4.13 -16.53 1.85
N GLU A 147 -4.27 -15.50 1.01
CA GLU A 147 -3.26 -15.14 0.01
C GLU A 147 -1.95 -14.65 0.66
N ILE A 148 -2.04 -13.88 1.76
CA ILE A 148 -0.85 -13.49 2.55
C ILE A 148 -0.20 -14.73 3.18
N ILE A 149 -0.99 -15.62 3.78
CA ILE A 149 -0.50 -16.89 4.37
C ILE A 149 0.23 -17.72 3.32
N ARG A 150 -0.37 -17.89 2.13
CA ARG A 150 0.22 -18.61 1.01
C ARG A 150 1.56 -18.01 0.59
N MET A 151 1.66 -16.69 0.51
CA MET A 151 2.91 -15.99 0.18
C MET A 151 3.97 -16.16 1.27
N SER A 152 3.59 -15.99 2.54
CA SER A 152 4.49 -16.17 3.69
C SER A 152 5.03 -17.59 3.76
N ALA A 153 4.17 -18.60 3.65
CA ALA A 153 4.57 -20.01 3.66
C ALA A 153 5.53 -20.34 2.52
N ARG A 154 5.26 -19.84 1.30
CA ARG A 154 6.18 -19.99 0.17
C ARG A 154 7.54 -19.37 0.47
N ASN A 155 7.57 -18.15 1.00
CA ASN A 155 8.82 -17.43 1.29
C ASN A 155 9.65 -18.17 2.34
N GLU A 156 9.01 -18.67 3.40
CA GLU A 156 9.66 -19.46 4.44
C GLU A 156 10.28 -20.75 3.88
N VAL A 157 9.53 -21.51 3.06
CA VAL A 157 10.06 -22.72 2.41
C VAL A 157 11.27 -22.37 1.54
N VAL A 158 11.21 -21.31 0.75
CA VAL A 158 12.34 -20.87 -0.10
C VAL A 158 13.55 -20.49 0.73
N GLN A 159 13.36 -19.71 1.81
CA GLN A 159 14.44 -19.30 2.71
C GLN A 159 15.08 -20.50 3.43
N ASN A 160 14.29 -21.49 3.85
CA ASN A 160 14.80 -22.70 4.49
C ASN A 160 15.66 -23.57 3.55
N HIS A 161 15.53 -23.40 2.23
CA HIS A 161 16.34 -24.08 1.23
C HIS A 161 17.51 -23.20 0.71
N ASP A 162 17.66 -21.97 1.21
CA ASP A 162 18.74 -21.07 0.85
C ASP A 162 20.02 -21.36 1.65
N VAL A 163 20.58 -22.54 1.44
CA VAL A 163 21.75 -23.03 2.18
C VAL A 163 23.00 -22.16 1.95
N ALA A 164 23.05 -21.44 0.84
CA ALA A 164 24.17 -20.59 0.45
C ALA A 164 23.98 -19.09 0.79
N ASP A 165 22.88 -18.74 1.46
CA ASP A 165 22.49 -17.35 1.72
C ASP A 165 22.48 -16.48 0.44
N ALA A 166 22.06 -17.06 -0.68
CA ALA A 166 22.03 -16.42 -1.98
C ALA A 166 20.81 -15.51 -2.17
N PHE A 167 19.77 -15.65 -1.35
CA PHE A 167 18.58 -14.82 -1.39
C PHE A 167 18.64 -13.68 -0.36
N ASP A 168 18.18 -12.49 -0.77
CA ASP A 168 18.15 -11.32 0.11
C ASP A 168 17.26 -11.58 1.34
N LYS A 169 17.87 -11.59 2.52
CA LYS A 169 17.15 -11.70 3.81
C LYS A 169 16.59 -10.34 4.22
N PRO A 170 15.32 -10.26 4.70
CA PRO A 170 14.75 -9.03 5.21
C PRO A 170 15.54 -8.57 6.44
N GLY A 171 16.33 -7.50 6.28
CA GLY A 171 17.21 -6.96 7.33
C GLY A 171 18.47 -6.25 6.79
N ASN A 172 18.92 -6.60 5.58
CA ASN A 172 20.11 -6.02 4.96
C ASN A 172 19.80 -5.28 3.64
N LEU A 173 18.68 -4.54 3.58
CA LEU A 173 18.54 -3.52 2.54
C LEU A 173 19.61 -2.45 2.80
N ARG A 174 20.80 -2.65 2.19
CA ARG A 174 21.83 -1.63 2.07
C ARG A 174 21.12 -0.38 1.56
N LYS A 175 21.07 0.68 2.38
CA LYS A 175 20.74 2.02 1.91
C LYS A 175 21.51 2.22 0.61
N PRO A 176 20.86 2.58 -0.51
CA PRO A 176 21.56 2.78 -1.77
C PRO A 176 22.67 3.79 -1.52
N SER A 177 23.92 3.38 -1.65
CA SER A 177 25.02 4.32 -1.66
C SER A 177 24.89 5.12 -2.95
N LEU A 178 24.41 6.35 -2.84
CA LEU A 178 24.45 7.33 -3.92
C LEU A 178 25.93 7.49 -4.34
N ARG A 179 26.38 6.70 -5.31
CA ARG A 179 27.64 6.96 -6.00
C ARG A 179 27.38 8.14 -6.92
N MET A 180 27.59 9.34 -6.38
CA MET A 180 27.82 10.51 -7.22
C MET A 180 29.07 10.23 -8.06
N THR A 181 28.88 10.00 -9.36
CA THR A 181 29.96 9.98 -10.32
C THR A 181 30.59 11.38 -10.31
N PRO A 182 31.91 11.52 -10.12
CA PRO A 182 32.54 12.82 -10.24
C PRO A 182 32.43 13.29 -11.69
N LYS A 183 31.92 14.50 -11.90
CA LYS A 183 31.99 15.17 -13.20
C LYS A 183 33.46 15.33 -13.56
N SER A 184 33.90 14.59 -14.57
CA SER A 184 35.15 14.87 -15.27
C SER A 184 34.98 16.21 -16.01
N SER A 185 35.69 17.22 -15.52
CA SER A 185 36.04 18.45 -16.25
C SER A 185 37.13 18.17 -17.27
#